data_AF-A0A1Q7YNV0-F1
#
_entry.id   AF-A0A1Q7YNV0-F1
#
_cell.length_a   1.000
_cell.length_b   1.000
_cell.length_c   1.000
_cell.angle_alpha   90.00
_cell.angle_beta   90.00
_cell.angle_gamma   90.00
#
_symmetry.space_group_name_H-M   'P 1'
#
loop_
_entity.id
_entity.type
_entity.pdbx_description
1 polymer ?
#
loop_
_entity_poly.entity_id
_entity_poly.type
_entity_poly.pdbx_seq_one_letter_code
_entity_poly.pdbx_strand_id
1 'polypeptide(L)'
;MFVQLGISHPLCSPIGDAMKLTFHRGALLRCIVTSLLLCFFLLLAAAQQEDQPIIRFVRNPDPAPDFQLAGLDGKPVTLAGSKGKVVLVNFWATWCGPCRAEIPDLVELQKKYKDRLQILGLVVDDEDLDAIKKFAARFGINYPVALATNDIRIQYGGIPALPTSFVLDSEGRVVQKHEGLRDPVLYEAEIRSLLGLPIGNVKVETFEDVGETPEQKTVALHKFNAESCTCGCSYTLAQCRIYDRDCKTSKAATEKIIAAAVGSHAAPTPAAPSQSTSPVASPSPEKPHE
;
A
#
# COMPACT_ATOMS: atom_id res chain seq x y z
N MET A 1 -76.58 -1.07 85.83
CA MET A 1 -75.53 -0.43 86.65
C MET A 1 -74.59 -1.53 87.11
N PHE A 2 -73.40 -1.65 86.48
CA PHE A 2 -72.17 -2.38 86.87
C PHE A 2 -71.29 -2.36 85.60
N VAL A 3 -70.53 -1.29 85.37
CA VAL A 3 -69.15 -1.03 85.85
C VAL A 3 -68.12 -1.82 85.04
N GLN A 4 -67.26 -1.04 84.38
CA GLN A 4 -66.19 -1.43 83.48
C GLN A 4 -64.84 -1.32 84.20
N LEU A 5 -64.04 -2.40 84.18
CA LEU A 5 -62.60 -2.49 84.47
C LEU A 5 -62.12 -3.78 83.77
N GLY A 6 -61.04 -3.92 83.01
CA GLY A 6 -59.98 -3.05 82.54
C GLY A 6 -58.99 -3.89 81.70
N ILE A 7 -58.33 -3.22 80.74
CA ILE A 7 -56.94 -3.42 80.26
C ILE A 7 -56.49 -4.82 79.79
N SER A 8 -56.20 -4.96 78.48
CA SER A 8 -54.97 -5.61 78.00
C SER A 8 -54.60 -5.13 76.58
N HIS A 9 -53.34 -4.74 76.43
CA HIS A 9 -52.72 -4.09 75.27
C HIS A 9 -52.67 -4.96 74.00
N PRO A 10 -52.68 -4.38 72.77
CA PRO A 10 -52.20 -5.09 71.60
C PRO A 10 -50.67 -5.23 71.71
N LEU A 11 -50.19 -6.46 71.75
CA LEU A 11 -48.77 -6.77 71.61
C LEU A 11 -48.30 -6.31 70.24
N CYS A 12 -47.45 -5.29 70.21
CA CYS A 12 -46.65 -4.94 69.06
C CYS A 12 -45.66 -6.11 68.84
N SER A 13 -45.94 -6.96 67.84
CA SER A 13 -45.06 -8.07 67.47
C SER A 13 -43.94 -7.55 66.56
N PRO A 14 -42.66 -7.64 66.94
CA PRO A 14 -41.53 -7.13 66.15
C PRO A 14 -41.19 -8.02 64.93
N ILE A 15 -42.05 -9.00 64.61
CA ILE A 15 -41.74 -10.06 63.64
C ILE A 15 -41.93 -9.60 62.18
N GLY A 16 -42.73 -8.56 61.93
CA GLY A 16 -42.95 -8.03 60.58
C GLY A 16 -41.75 -7.32 59.95
N ASP A 17 -40.91 -6.68 60.77
CA ASP A 17 -39.80 -5.84 60.29
C ASP A 17 -38.53 -6.64 59.94
N ALA A 18 -38.30 -7.77 60.62
CA ALA A 18 -37.15 -8.64 60.36
C ALA A 18 -37.24 -9.36 59.00
N MET A 19 -38.45 -9.66 58.51
CA MET A 19 -38.69 -10.42 57.27
C MET A 19 -38.60 -9.55 56.00
N LYS A 20 -38.93 -8.25 56.09
CA LYS A 20 -38.68 -7.29 54.98
C LYS A 20 -37.20 -6.99 54.79
N LEU A 21 -36.42 -6.96 55.88
CA LEU A 21 -34.99 -6.67 55.83
C LEU A 21 -34.18 -7.77 55.12
N THR A 22 -34.57 -9.05 55.29
CA THR A 22 -33.90 -10.20 54.66
C THR A 22 -34.22 -10.32 53.17
N PHE A 23 -35.46 -10.03 52.76
CA PHE A 23 -35.87 -10.04 51.35
C PHE A 23 -35.20 -8.90 50.55
N HIS A 24 -35.08 -7.70 51.14
CA HIS A 24 -34.39 -6.58 50.49
C HIS A 24 -32.87 -6.79 50.36
N ARG A 25 -32.21 -7.44 51.32
CA ARG A 25 -30.76 -7.72 51.25
C ARG A 25 -30.39 -8.71 50.14
N GLY A 26 -31.23 -9.73 49.91
CA GLY A 26 -31.05 -10.68 48.79
C GLY A 26 -31.31 -10.05 47.41
N ALA A 27 -32.31 -9.17 47.31
CA ALA A 27 -32.59 -8.43 46.09
C ALA A 27 -31.48 -7.41 45.76
N LEU A 28 -30.98 -6.68 46.76
CA LEU A 28 -29.89 -5.71 46.60
C LEU A 28 -28.59 -6.39 46.16
N LEU A 29 -28.24 -7.53 46.76
CA LEU A 29 -27.04 -8.29 46.39
C LEU A 29 -27.14 -8.83 44.96
N ARG A 30 -28.32 -9.32 44.53
CA ARG A 30 -28.55 -9.73 43.14
C ARG A 30 -28.41 -8.56 42.16
N CYS A 31 -28.96 -7.39 42.47
CA CYS A 31 -28.81 -6.19 41.63
C CYS A 31 -27.35 -5.71 41.54
N ILE A 32 -26.60 -5.79 42.63
CA ILE A 32 -25.17 -5.42 42.65
C ILE A 32 -24.36 -6.40 41.78
N VAL A 33 -24.59 -7.71 41.95
CA VAL A 33 -23.88 -8.74 41.16
C VAL A 33 -24.24 -8.65 39.68
N THR A 34 -25.52 -8.45 39.32
CA THR A 34 -25.91 -8.26 37.91
C THR A 34 -25.35 -6.97 37.34
N SER A 35 -25.34 -5.87 38.10
CA SER A 35 -24.74 -4.61 37.67
C SER A 35 -23.23 -4.73 37.48
N LEU A 36 -22.52 -5.43 38.37
CA LEU A 36 -21.08 -5.68 38.24
C LEU A 36 -20.76 -6.58 37.04
N LEU A 37 -21.56 -7.63 36.80
CA LEU A 37 -21.42 -8.49 35.62
C LEU A 37 -21.70 -7.72 34.33
N LEU A 38 -22.72 -6.86 34.31
CA LEU A 38 -23.04 -6.02 33.15
C LEU A 38 -21.93 -5.00 32.87
N CYS A 39 -21.41 -4.35 33.92
CA CYS A 39 -20.26 -3.44 33.81
C CYS A 39 -19.00 -4.17 33.34
N PHE A 40 -18.72 -5.37 33.84
CA PHE A 40 -17.59 -6.19 33.40
C PHE A 40 -17.74 -6.60 31.93
N PHE A 41 -18.95 -6.99 31.50
CA PHE A 41 -19.22 -7.34 30.10
C PHE A 41 -19.07 -6.14 29.16
N LEU A 42 -19.53 -4.94 29.59
CA LEU A 42 -19.34 -3.70 28.84
C LEU A 42 -17.86 -3.26 28.78
N LEU A 43 -17.10 -3.47 29.86
CA LEU A 43 -15.66 -3.21 29.90
C LEU A 43 -14.88 -4.19 29.00
N LEU A 44 -15.27 -5.48 28.96
CA LEU A 44 -14.70 -6.44 28.01
C LEU A 44 -15.02 -6.07 26.56
N ALA A 45 -16.26 -5.69 26.27
CA ALA A 45 -16.66 -5.28 24.93
C ALA A 45 -15.90 -4.02 24.47
N ALA A 46 -15.71 -3.04 25.35
CA ALA A 46 -14.90 -1.85 25.07
C ALA A 46 -13.39 -2.16 24.91
N ALA A 47 -12.89 -3.19 25.60
CA ALA A 47 -11.49 -3.64 25.46
C ALA A 47 -11.23 -4.44 24.17
N GLN A 48 -12.28 -4.90 23.48
CA GLN A 48 -12.19 -5.58 22.17
C GLN A 48 -12.27 -4.63 20.98
N GLN A 49 -11.85 -3.37 21.12
CA GLN A 49 -11.65 -2.51 19.95
C GLN A 49 -10.43 -3.03 19.16
N GLU A 50 -10.67 -4.05 18.34
CA GLU A 50 -9.71 -4.56 17.37
C GLU A 50 -9.34 -3.42 16.43
N ASP A 51 -8.07 -3.02 16.47
CA ASP A 51 -7.51 -2.03 15.55
C ASP A 51 -7.66 -2.61 14.13
N GLN A 52 -8.60 -2.06 13.37
CA GLN A 52 -8.97 -2.60 12.07
C GLN A 52 -7.79 -2.42 11.11
N PRO A 53 -7.35 -3.47 10.39
CA PRO A 53 -6.28 -3.30 9.41
C PRO A 53 -6.70 -2.30 8.33
N ILE A 54 -5.78 -1.41 7.97
CA ILE A 54 -6.01 -0.38 6.96
C ILE A 54 -5.20 -0.72 5.71
N ILE A 55 -5.86 -0.72 4.56
CA ILE A 55 -5.20 -0.63 3.25
C ILE A 55 -5.37 0.77 2.69
N ARG A 56 -4.37 1.24 1.96
CA ARG A 56 -4.33 2.60 1.41
C ARG A 56 -4.15 2.55 -0.09
N PHE A 57 -4.84 3.44 -0.80
CA PHE A 57 -4.64 3.65 -2.23
C PHE A 57 -4.35 5.11 -2.55
N VAL A 58 -3.60 5.34 -3.61
CA VAL A 58 -3.42 6.68 -4.17
C VAL A 58 -4.77 7.17 -4.69
N ARG A 59 -5.18 8.39 -4.28
CA ARG A 59 -6.47 8.98 -4.64
C ARG A 59 -6.58 9.27 -6.14
N ASN A 60 -5.51 9.80 -6.72
CA ASN A 60 -5.41 10.15 -8.13
C ASN A 60 -4.19 9.42 -8.71
N PRO A 61 -4.29 8.11 -9.00
CA PRO A 61 -3.15 7.31 -9.41
C PRO A 61 -2.73 7.63 -10.85
N ASP A 62 -1.42 7.70 -11.07
CA ASP A 62 -0.84 7.87 -12.41
C ASP A 62 -0.76 6.53 -13.16
N PRO A 63 -0.80 6.55 -14.51
CA PRO A 63 -0.50 5.36 -15.31
C PRO A 63 0.89 4.79 -14.97
N ALA A 64 0.99 3.47 -14.88
CA ALA A 64 2.30 2.83 -14.72
C ALA A 64 3.15 3.00 -15.99
N PRO A 65 4.50 3.12 -15.86
CA PRO A 65 5.38 3.08 -17.01
C PRO A 65 5.18 1.79 -17.82
N ASP A 66 4.96 1.93 -19.13
CA ASP A 66 4.78 0.77 -20.00
C ASP A 66 6.13 0.10 -20.30
N PHE A 67 6.09 -1.20 -20.59
CA PHE A 67 7.28 -1.97 -20.95
C PHE A 67 6.96 -3.20 -21.81
N GLN A 68 7.97 -3.63 -22.54
CA GLN A 68 8.01 -4.91 -23.24
C GLN A 68 9.38 -5.54 -23.03
N LEU A 69 9.40 -6.71 -22.42
CA LEU A 69 10.62 -7.44 -22.08
C LEU A 69 10.56 -8.87 -22.63
N ALA A 70 11.71 -9.45 -22.92
CA ALA A 70 11.80 -10.88 -23.23
C ALA A 70 11.61 -11.71 -21.96
N GLY A 71 10.58 -12.54 -21.94
CA GLY A 71 10.31 -13.43 -20.82
C GLY A 71 11.28 -14.61 -20.76
N LEU A 72 11.40 -15.21 -19.57
CA LEU A 72 12.24 -16.38 -19.35
C LEU A 72 11.82 -17.59 -20.21
N ASP A 73 10.54 -17.67 -20.59
CA ASP A 73 9.98 -18.70 -21.47
C ASP A 73 10.07 -18.33 -22.97
N GLY A 74 10.70 -17.21 -23.29
CA GLY A 74 10.82 -16.68 -24.65
C GLY A 74 9.61 -15.89 -25.15
N LYS A 75 8.52 -15.79 -24.36
CA LYS A 75 7.36 -14.97 -24.72
C LYS A 75 7.54 -13.53 -24.22
N PRO A 76 6.97 -12.53 -24.91
CA PRO A 76 7.05 -11.16 -24.43
C PRO A 76 6.25 -10.98 -23.14
N VAL A 77 6.86 -10.32 -22.16
CA VAL A 77 6.20 -9.84 -20.95
C VAL A 77 5.89 -8.37 -21.15
N THR A 78 4.61 -8.02 -21.16
CA THR A 78 4.13 -6.65 -21.40
C THR A 78 3.10 -6.24 -20.37
N LEU A 79 3.08 -4.95 -20.04
CA LEU A 79 2.00 -4.41 -19.21
C LEU A 79 0.69 -4.35 -19.99
N ALA A 80 0.74 -3.95 -21.27
CA ALA A 80 -0.41 -3.87 -22.15
C ALA A 80 -1.22 -5.19 -22.28
N GLY A 81 -0.55 -6.35 -22.18
CA GLY A 81 -1.19 -7.67 -22.21
C GLY A 81 -2.05 -7.98 -20.97
N SER A 82 -1.98 -7.14 -19.95
CA SER A 82 -2.64 -7.32 -18.65
C SER A 82 -3.83 -6.38 -18.42
N LYS A 83 -4.22 -5.58 -19.44
CA LYS A 83 -5.34 -4.63 -19.34
C LYS A 83 -6.65 -5.30 -18.91
N GLY A 84 -7.40 -4.62 -18.04
CA GLY A 84 -8.66 -5.13 -17.48
C GLY A 84 -8.49 -6.10 -16.32
N LYS A 85 -7.25 -6.44 -15.94
CA LYS A 85 -6.93 -7.16 -14.71
C LYS A 85 -6.29 -6.22 -13.71
N VAL A 86 -6.41 -6.54 -12.43
CA VAL A 86 -5.48 -6.02 -11.41
C VAL A 86 -4.11 -6.56 -11.75
N VAL A 87 -3.07 -5.71 -11.71
CA VAL A 87 -1.71 -6.12 -12.05
C VAL A 87 -0.80 -5.91 -10.84
N LEU A 88 0.04 -6.90 -10.56
CA LEU A 88 1.11 -6.78 -9.56
C LEU A 88 2.45 -6.87 -10.29
N VAL A 89 3.17 -5.76 -10.37
CA VAL A 89 4.56 -5.75 -10.87
C VAL A 89 5.49 -5.92 -9.69
N ASN A 90 6.13 -7.08 -9.57
CA ASN A 90 7.01 -7.43 -8.44
C ASN A 90 8.46 -7.49 -8.90
N PHE A 91 9.29 -6.61 -8.35
CA PHE A 91 10.74 -6.63 -8.52
C PHE A 91 11.38 -7.51 -7.46
N TRP A 92 12.19 -8.49 -7.88
CA TRP A 92 12.80 -9.47 -6.98
C TRP A 92 14.16 -9.97 -7.50
N ALA A 93 14.90 -10.72 -6.68
CA ALA A 93 16.15 -11.37 -7.04
C ALA A 93 16.26 -12.77 -6.41
N THR A 94 17.07 -13.66 -6.98
CA THR A 94 17.20 -15.05 -6.49
C THR A 94 17.90 -15.13 -5.14
N TRP A 95 18.83 -14.20 -4.87
CA TRP A 95 19.55 -14.07 -3.60
C TRP A 95 18.75 -13.35 -2.51
N CYS A 96 17.62 -12.71 -2.85
CA CYS A 96 16.81 -11.94 -1.93
C CYS A 96 15.98 -12.85 -1.02
N GLY A 97 16.39 -12.96 0.25
CA GLY A 97 15.69 -13.76 1.28
C GLY A 97 14.20 -13.41 1.44
N PRO A 98 13.84 -12.13 1.65
CA PRO A 98 12.44 -11.71 1.74
C PRO A 98 11.62 -12.03 0.47
N CYS A 99 12.21 -11.89 -0.71
CA CYS A 99 11.55 -12.23 -1.97
C CYS A 99 11.22 -13.73 -2.04
N ARG A 100 12.15 -14.59 -1.62
CA ARG A 100 11.94 -16.05 -1.55
C ARG A 100 10.80 -16.43 -0.61
N ALA A 101 10.57 -15.65 0.44
CA ALA A 101 9.46 -15.85 1.36
C ALA A 101 8.12 -15.40 0.76
N GLU A 102 8.11 -14.33 -0.04
CA GLU A 102 6.91 -13.76 -0.66
C GLU A 102 6.41 -14.57 -1.88
N ILE A 103 7.32 -15.13 -2.68
CA ILE A 103 6.99 -15.80 -3.95
C ILE A 103 5.92 -16.90 -3.83
N PRO A 104 5.95 -17.81 -2.84
CA PRO A 104 4.89 -18.82 -2.68
C PRO A 104 3.49 -18.20 -2.55
N ASP A 105 3.35 -17.11 -1.80
CA ASP A 105 2.07 -16.42 -1.64
C ASP A 105 1.63 -15.77 -2.96
N LEU A 106 2.57 -15.19 -3.72
CA LEU A 106 2.27 -14.66 -5.06
C LEU A 106 1.80 -15.75 -6.03
N VAL A 107 2.41 -16.93 -5.98
CA VAL A 107 2.00 -18.09 -6.79
C VAL A 107 0.57 -18.51 -6.46
N GLU A 108 0.21 -18.50 -5.17
CA GLU A 108 -1.15 -18.80 -4.73
C GLU A 108 -2.16 -17.73 -5.19
N LEU A 109 -1.82 -16.45 -5.05
CA LEU A 109 -2.65 -15.34 -5.50
C LEU A 109 -2.89 -15.39 -7.01
N GLN A 110 -1.84 -15.58 -7.81
CA GLN A 110 -1.95 -15.75 -9.26
C GLN A 110 -2.86 -16.93 -9.61
N LYS A 111 -2.73 -18.06 -8.90
CA LYS A 111 -3.58 -19.23 -9.14
C LYS A 111 -5.04 -18.95 -8.79
N LYS A 112 -5.29 -18.33 -7.64
CA LYS A 112 -6.63 -18.04 -7.10
C LYS A 112 -7.39 -17.01 -7.94
N TYR A 113 -6.68 -16.04 -8.50
CA TYR A 113 -7.26 -14.91 -9.23
C TYR A 113 -6.87 -14.87 -10.71
N LYS A 114 -6.38 -15.95 -11.31
CA LYS A 114 -5.79 -16.01 -12.67
C LYS A 114 -6.54 -15.25 -13.78
N ASP A 115 -7.87 -15.19 -13.69
CA ASP A 115 -8.73 -14.55 -14.70
C ASP A 115 -8.86 -13.03 -14.49
N ARG A 116 -8.53 -12.54 -13.29
CA ARG A 116 -8.72 -11.14 -12.85
C ARG A 116 -7.46 -10.47 -12.30
N LEU A 117 -6.43 -11.24 -11.97
CA LEU A 117 -5.11 -10.80 -11.50
C LEU A 117 -4.05 -11.25 -12.52
N GLN A 118 -3.07 -10.38 -12.75
CA GLN A 118 -1.84 -10.73 -13.46
C GLN A 118 -0.64 -10.27 -12.65
N ILE A 119 0.16 -11.21 -12.16
CA ILE A 119 1.47 -10.91 -11.58
C ILE A 119 2.51 -10.87 -12.71
N LEU A 120 3.43 -9.91 -12.66
CA LEU A 120 4.57 -9.77 -13.58
C LEU A 120 5.84 -9.69 -12.73
N GLY A 121 6.66 -10.73 -12.78
CA GLY A 121 7.91 -10.81 -12.02
C GLY A 121 9.07 -10.19 -12.80
N LEU A 122 9.67 -9.12 -12.28
CA LEU A 122 10.82 -8.45 -12.89
C LEU A 122 12.08 -8.70 -12.07
N VAL A 123 13.03 -9.43 -12.65
CA VAL A 123 14.23 -9.88 -11.94
C VAL A 123 15.30 -8.79 -11.99
N VAL A 124 15.81 -8.40 -10.81
CA VAL A 124 16.94 -7.48 -10.62
C VAL A 124 18.09 -8.28 -10.01
N ASP A 125 18.74 -9.09 -10.84
CA ASP A 125 19.77 -10.05 -10.43
C ASP A 125 20.92 -10.07 -11.45
N ASP A 126 22.12 -10.36 -10.96
CA ASP A 126 23.35 -10.47 -11.76
C ASP A 126 23.71 -11.95 -12.09
N GLU A 127 22.92 -12.90 -11.59
CA GLU A 127 23.01 -14.33 -11.90
C GLU A 127 22.76 -14.64 -13.39
N ASP A 128 23.28 -15.79 -13.85
CA ASP A 128 23.04 -16.23 -15.23
C ASP A 128 21.57 -16.61 -15.47
N LEU A 129 21.14 -16.51 -16.74
CA LEU A 129 19.75 -16.74 -17.13
C LEU A 129 19.26 -18.16 -16.80
N ASP A 130 20.13 -19.16 -16.84
CA ASP A 130 19.76 -20.55 -16.55
C ASP A 130 19.59 -20.78 -15.05
N ALA A 131 20.39 -20.13 -14.21
CA ALA A 131 20.22 -20.12 -12.76
C ALA A 131 18.87 -19.50 -12.37
N ILE A 132 18.52 -18.36 -12.96
CA ILE A 132 17.24 -17.68 -12.72
C ILE A 132 16.05 -18.56 -13.18
N LYS A 133 16.15 -19.20 -14.36
CA LYS A 133 15.12 -20.14 -14.85
C LYS A 133 14.95 -21.33 -13.91
N LYS A 134 16.04 -21.94 -13.45
CA LYS A 134 16.02 -23.07 -12.49
C LYS A 134 15.41 -22.65 -11.16
N PHE A 135 15.71 -21.44 -10.69
CA PHE A 135 15.09 -20.89 -9.50
C PHE A 135 13.58 -20.74 -9.69
N ALA A 136 13.13 -20.07 -10.77
CA ALA A 136 11.72 -19.86 -11.03
C ALA A 136 10.92 -21.17 -11.12
N ALA A 137 11.49 -22.18 -11.79
CA ALA A 137 10.92 -23.53 -11.86
C ALA A 137 10.84 -24.20 -10.47
N ARG A 138 11.89 -24.09 -9.65
CA ARG A 138 11.93 -24.68 -8.30
C ARG A 138 10.88 -24.08 -7.36
N PHE A 139 10.66 -22.77 -7.47
CA PHE A 139 9.65 -22.06 -6.68
C PHE A 139 8.24 -22.18 -7.27
N GLY A 140 8.08 -22.86 -8.41
CA GLY A 140 6.78 -23.07 -9.04
C GLY A 140 6.14 -21.77 -9.53
N ILE A 141 6.95 -20.78 -9.93
CA ILE A 141 6.46 -19.49 -10.41
C ILE A 141 5.55 -19.73 -11.62
N ASN A 142 4.28 -19.35 -11.47
CA ASN A 142 3.20 -19.60 -12.42
C ASN A 142 2.72 -18.35 -13.15
N TYR A 143 3.51 -17.27 -13.06
CA TYR A 143 3.30 -15.99 -13.73
C TYR A 143 4.49 -15.63 -14.63
N PRO A 144 4.30 -14.74 -15.63
CA PRO A 144 5.38 -14.29 -16.49
C PRO A 144 6.53 -13.64 -15.70
N VAL A 145 7.75 -13.97 -16.10
CA VAL A 145 8.98 -13.44 -15.51
C VAL A 145 9.89 -12.93 -16.61
N ALA A 146 10.51 -11.76 -16.41
CA ALA A 146 11.52 -11.19 -17.30
C ALA A 146 12.65 -10.54 -16.50
N LEU A 147 13.81 -10.35 -17.15
CA LEU A 147 14.90 -9.55 -16.58
C LEU A 147 14.55 -8.06 -16.67
N ALA A 148 14.66 -7.34 -15.56
CA ALA A 148 14.46 -5.90 -15.52
C ALA A 148 15.70 -5.20 -16.10
N THR A 149 15.51 -4.30 -17.06
CA THR A 149 16.60 -3.42 -17.50
C THR A 149 16.80 -2.27 -16.50
N ASN A 150 17.97 -1.62 -16.56
CA ASN A 150 18.20 -0.41 -15.76
C ASN A 150 17.20 0.70 -16.08
N ASP A 151 16.82 0.86 -17.34
CA ASP A 151 15.83 1.87 -17.74
C ASP A 151 14.46 1.61 -17.11
N ILE A 152 14.00 0.35 -17.11
CA ILE A 152 12.75 -0.02 -16.43
C ILE A 152 12.84 0.25 -14.93
N ARG A 153 13.97 -0.11 -14.29
CA ARG A 153 14.18 0.19 -12.87
C ARG A 153 14.08 1.69 -12.60
N ILE A 154 14.70 2.52 -13.43
CA ILE A 154 14.68 3.99 -13.30
C ILE A 154 13.25 4.54 -13.48
N GLN A 155 12.52 4.07 -14.50
CA GLN A 155 11.14 4.48 -14.74
C GLN A 155 10.21 4.15 -13.57
N TYR A 156 10.46 3.03 -12.88
CA TYR A 156 9.78 2.65 -11.64
C TYR A 156 10.42 3.25 -10.37
N GLY A 157 11.16 4.36 -10.49
CA GLY A 157 11.69 5.11 -9.35
C GLY A 157 12.95 4.53 -8.72
N GLY A 158 13.71 3.71 -9.44
CA GLY A 158 15.07 3.27 -9.12
C GLY A 158 15.19 1.95 -8.35
N ILE A 159 14.08 1.38 -7.84
CA ILE A 159 14.04 0.11 -7.08
C ILE A 159 15.16 0.01 -6.03
N PRO A 160 15.09 0.82 -4.95
CA PRO A 160 16.16 0.90 -3.95
C PRO A 160 16.20 -0.30 -2.98
N ALA A 161 15.13 -1.11 -2.94
CA ALA A 161 14.98 -2.25 -2.06
C ALA A 161 14.25 -3.41 -2.75
N LEU A 162 14.42 -4.62 -2.24
CA LEU A 162 13.73 -5.81 -2.72
C LEU A 162 13.04 -6.58 -1.57
N PRO A 163 11.87 -7.20 -1.81
CA PRO A 163 11.07 -7.01 -3.01
C PRO A 163 10.51 -5.58 -3.08
N THR A 164 10.20 -5.11 -4.29
CA THR A 164 9.38 -3.91 -4.47
C THR A 164 8.21 -4.26 -5.37
N SER A 165 6.99 -4.03 -4.90
CA SER A 165 5.77 -4.35 -5.63
C SER A 165 4.97 -3.11 -5.94
N PHE A 166 4.53 -2.99 -7.19
CA PHE A 166 3.56 -1.98 -7.62
C PHE A 166 2.23 -2.67 -7.87
N VAL A 167 1.19 -2.22 -7.18
CA VAL A 167 -0.19 -2.68 -7.38
C VAL A 167 -0.87 -1.71 -8.33
N LEU A 168 -1.40 -2.25 -9.42
CA LEU A 168 -2.09 -1.50 -10.46
C LEU A 168 -3.56 -1.91 -10.51
N ASP A 169 -4.43 -0.92 -10.72
CA ASP A 169 -5.85 -1.17 -11.00
C ASP A 169 -6.10 -1.74 -12.41
N SER A 170 -7.37 -2.01 -12.74
CA SER A 170 -7.78 -2.55 -14.04
C SER A 170 -7.49 -1.62 -15.22
N GLU A 171 -7.27 -0.34 -14.96
CA GLU A 171 -6.90 0.67 -15.95
C GLU A 171 -5.38 0.75 -16.16
N GLY A 172 -4.58 0.06 -15.33
CA GLY A 172 -3.13 0.06 -15.39
C GLY A 172 -2.48 1.24 -14.67
N ARG A 173 -3.16 1.84 -13.69
CA ARG A 173 -2.65 2.95 -12.88
C ARG A 173 -2.08 2.44 -11.56
N VAL A 174 -0.99 3.03 -11.08
CA VAL A 174 -0.33 2.63 -9.83
C VAL A 174 -1.12 3.14 -8.63
N VAL A 175 -1.82 2.24 -7.96
CA VAL A 175 -2.65 2.57 -6.78
C VAL A 175 -1.93 2.34 -5.46
N GLN A 176 -0.86 1.54 -5.45
CA GLN A 176 -0.03 1.30 -4.27
C GLN A 176 1.39 0.82 -4.65
N LYS A 177 2.37 1.15 -3.81
CA LYS A 177 3.74 0.66 -3.87
C LYS A 177 4.14 0.10 -2.49
N HIS A 178 4.68 -1.11 -2.48
CA HIS A 178 5.26 -1.74 -1.30
C HIS A 178 6.74 -1.96 -1.48
N GLU A 179 7.53 -1.59 -0.48
CA GLU A 179 8.95 -1.93 -0.39
C GLU A 179 9.14 -2.91 0.78
N GLY A 180 9.82 -4.03 0.51
CA GLY A 180 10.00 -5.13 1.46
C GLY A 180 8.87 -6.17 1.41
N LEU A 181 9.05 -7.23 2.20
CA LEU A 181 8.10 -8.33 2.32
C LEU A 181 6.74 -7.81 2.79
N ARG A 182 5.70 -8.14 2.02
CA ARG A 182 4.33 -7.77 2.36
C ARG A 182 3.58 -8.94 2.99
N ASP A 183 2.80 -8.64 4.02
CA ASP A 183 1.84 -9.58 4.59
C ASP A 183 0.84 -10.07 3.52
N PRO A 184 0.70 -11.41 3.33
CA PRO A 184 -0.12 -11.97 2.26
C PRO A 184 -1.62 -11.70 2.43
N VAL A 185 -2.11 -11.56 3.67
CA VAL A 185 -3.52 -11.25 3.95
C VAL A 185 -3.84 -9.85 3.46
N LEU A 186 -2.94 -8.91 3.72
CA LEU A 186 -3.14 -7.53 3.29
C LEU A 186 -2.93 -7.35 1.78
N TYR A 187 -2.02 -8.10 1.15
CA TYR A 187 -1.96 -8.16 -0.31
C TYR A 187 -3.27 -8.66 -0.91
N GLU A 188 -3.81 -9.76 -0.38
CA GLU A 188 -5.08 -10.28 -0.88
C GLU A 188 -6.21 -9.26 -0.66
N ALA A 189 -6.24 -8.56 0.48
CA ALA A 189 -7.22 -7.50 0.73
C ALA A 189 -7.14 -6.37 -0.30
N GLU A 190 -5.94 -5.92 -0.68
CA GLU A 190 -5.75 -4.92 -1.72
C GLU A 190 -6.28 -5.42 -3.07
N ILE A 191 -5.88 -6.63 -3.49
CA ILE A 191 -6.34 -7.25 -4.74
C ILE A 191 -7.87 -7.39 -4.73
N ARG A 192 -8.44 -7.91 -3.65
CA ARG A 192 -9.89 -8.09 -3.52
C ARG A 192 -10.64 -6.77 -3.56
N SER A 193 -10.12 -5.74 -2.91
CA SER A 193 -10.72 -4.40 -2.93
C SER A 193 -10.78 -3.86 -4.37
N LEU A 194 -9.68 -3.96 -5.12
CA LEU A 194 -9.63 -3.54 -6.53
C LEU A 194 -10.52 -4.38 -7.45
N LEU A 195 -10.77 -5.65 -7.09
CA LEU A 195 -11.70 -6.54 -7.78
C LEU A 195 -13.17 -6.36 -7.35
N GLY A 196 -13.48 -5.44 -6.45
CA GLY A 196 -14.83 -5.24 -5.91
C GLY A 196 -15.34 -6.42 -5.06
N LEU A 197 -14.42 -7.21 -4.48
CA LEU A 197 -14.74 -8.36 -3.65
C LEU A 197 -14.77 -7.98 -2.15
N PRO A 198 -15.52 -8.71 -1.31
CA PRO A 198 -15.54 -8.46 0.13
C PRO A 198 -14.15 -8.61 0.76
N ILE A 199 -13.73 -7.65 1.59
CA ILE A 199 -12.43 -7.62 2.29
C ILE A 199 -12.55 -7.78 3.81
N GLY A 200 -13.72 -8.22 4.29
CA GLY A 200 -13.98 -8.37 5.72
C GLY A 200 -14.01 -7.02 6.43
N ASN A 201 -13.29 -6.93 7.55
CA ASN A 201 -13.23 -5.78 8.44
C ASN A 201 -12.10 -4.78 8.09
N VAL A 202 -11.37 -5.03 7.00
CA VAL A 202 -10.31 -4.13 6.50
C VAL A 202 -10.90 -2.78 6.07
N LYS A 203 -10.32 -1.69 6.57
CA LYS A 203 -10.68 -0.32 6.17
C LYS A 203 -9.87 0.11 4.95
N VAL A 204 -10.54 0.73 3.98
CA VAL A 204 -9.88 1.36 2.83
C VAL A 204 -9.76 2.86 3.07
N GLU A 205 -8.55 3.38 2.95
CA GLU A 205 -8.26 4.82 2.95
C GLU A 205 -7.62 5.24 1.64
N THR A 206 -7.69 6.54 1.33
CA THR A 206 -6.97 7.12 0.20
C THR A 206 -6.02 8.20 0.67
N PHE A 207 -4.88 8.33 0.00
CA PHE A 207 -3.90 9.38 0.22
C PHE A 207 -3.56 10.10 -1.09
N GLU A 208 -3.10 11.34 -0.99
CA GLU A 208 -2.54 12.06 -2.14
C GLU A 208 -1.07 11.69 -2.28
N ASP A 209 -0.69 11.13 -3.42
CA ASP A 209 0.71 10.98 -3.77
C ASP A 209 1.21 12.34 -4.27
N VAL A 210 1.69 13.16 -3.34
CA VAL A 210 2.35 14.44 -3.62
C VAL A 210 3.80 14.25 -4.07
N GLY A 211 4.17 13.04 -4.50
CA GLY A 211 5.50 12.70 -4.97
C GLY A 211 5.97 13.64 -6.09
N GLU A 212 7.29 13.78 -6.20
CA GLU A 212 7.91 14.57 -7.26
C GLU A 212 7.76 13.84 -8.62
N THR A 213 7.35 14.58 -9.65
CA THR A 213 7.43 14.11 -11.05
C THR A 213 8.89 13.83 -11.44
N PRO A 214 9.16 13.02 -12.47
CA PRO A 214 10.53 12.80 -12.97
C PRO A 214 11.29 14.10 -13.26
N GLU A 215 10.60 15.12 -13.79
CA GLU A 215 11.17 16.45 -14.04
C GLU A 215 11.53 17.16 -12.74
N GLN A 216 10.63 17.13 -11.75
CA GLN A 216 10.86 17.72 -10.43
C GLN A 216 12.03 17.04 -9.71
N LYS A 217 12.12 15.71 -9.76
CA LYS A 217 13.26 14.93 -9.24
C LYS A 217 14.56 15.32 -9.91
N THR A 218 14.54 15.50 -11.23
CA THR A 218 15.73 15.90 -12.00
C THR A 218 16.19 17.30 -11.61
N VAL A 219 15.27 18.25 -11.48
CA VAL A 219 15.55 19.62 -11.03
C VAL A 219 16.10 19.64 -9.60
N ALA A 220 15.48 18.89 -8.69
CA ALA A 220 15.93 18.77 -7.30
C ALA A 220 17.32 18.14 -7.22
N LEU A 221 17.56 17.04 -7.95
CA LEU A 221 18.85 16.35 -7.97
C LEU A 221 19.97 17.21 -8.55
N HIS A 222 19.70 17.96 -9.63
CA HIS A 222 20.68 18.90 -10.18
C HIS A 222 21.08 19.95 -9.14
N LYS A 223 20.10 20.50 -8.40
CA LYS A 223 20.39 21.43 -7.29
C LYS A 223 21.17 20.77 -6.16
N PHE A 224 20.84 19.54 -5.78
CA PHE A 224 21.57 18.83 -4.73
C PHE A 224 23.04 18.60 -5.08
N ASN A 225 23.34 18.37 -6.36
CA ASN A 225 24.70 18.19 -6.85
C ASN A 225 25.45 19.53 -7.03
N ALA A 226 24.74 20.62 -7.28
CA ALA A 226 25.35 21.95 -7.45
C ALA A 226 25.62 22.66 -6.11
N GLU A 227 24.77 22.45 -5.10
CA GLU A 227 24.85 23.16 -3.82
C GLU A 227 25.70 22.41 -2.80
N SER A 228 26.51 23.15 -2.04
CA SER A 228 27.34 22.60 -0.95
C SER A 228 26.55 22.48 0.36
N CYS A 229 26.81 21.43 1.15
CA CYS A 229 26.23 21.32 2.48
C CYS A 229 26.99 22.20 3.48
N THR A 230 26.25 22.90 4.34
CA THR A 230 26.81 23.83 5.35
C THR A 230 26.95 23.22 6.75
N CYS A 231 26.91 21.89 6.88
CA CYS A 231 27.10 21.21 8.18
C CYS A 231 28.54 21.20 8.68
N GLY A 232 29.48 21.74 7.90
CA GLY A 232 30.93 21.69 8.16
C GLY A 232 31.67 20.65 7.31
N CYS A 233 30.98 19.88 6.47
CA CYS A 233 31.62 19.01 5.48
C CYS A 233 32.00 19.77 4.18
N SER A 234 32.85 19.16 3.36
CA SER A 234 33.21 19.67 2.02
C SER A 234 32.37 19.08 0.89
N TYR A 235 31.25 18.42 1.22
CA TYR A 235 30.41 17.69 0.26
C TYR A 235 29.29 18.56 -0.31
N THR A 236 28.84 18.20 -1.52
CA THR A 236 27.55 18.68 -2.04
C THR A 236 26.40 18.20 -1.15
N LEU A 237 25.21 18.79 -1.28
CA LEU A 237 24.02 18.31 -0.58
C LEU A 237 23.73 16.83 -0.91
N ALA A 238 23.85 16.44 -2.19
CA ALA A 238 23.67 15.05 -2.61
C ALA A 238 24.67 14.12 -1.92
N GLN A 239 25.96 14.45 -1.99
CA GLN A 239 27.03 13.66 -1.37
C GLN A 239 26.88 13.59 0.16
N CYS A 240 26.52 14.70 0.81
CA CYS A 240 26.30 14.73 2.24
C CYS A 240 25.13 13.83 2.66
N ARG A 241 24.01 13.83 1.92
CA ARG A 241 22.88 12.92 2.19
C ARG A 241 23.25 11.44 2.01
N ILE A 242 24.21 11.13 1.15
CA ILE A 242 24.73 9.77 0.93
C ILE A 242 25.68 9.36 2.06
N TYR A 243 26.64 10.21 2.42
CA TYR A 243 27.68 9.86 3.41
C TYR A 243 27.25 10.05 4.87
N ASP A 244 26.30 10.94 5.13
CA ASP A 244 25.74 11.20 6.46
C ASP A 244 24.21 11.41 6.36
N ARG A 245 23.48 10.29 6.43
CA ARG A 245 22.01 10.28 6.34
C ARG A 245 21.34 11.01 7.51
N ASP A 246 22.04 11.18 8.63
CA ASP A 246 21.54 11.81 9.86
C ASP A 246 21.87 13.31 9.95
N CYS A 247 22.64 13.84 8.99
CA CYS A 247 22.93 15.26 8.89
C CYS A 247 21.64 16.10 8.76
N LYS A 248 21.28 16.79 9.84
CA LYS A 248 20.07 17.63 9.91
C LYS A 248 20.13 18.82 8.94
N THR A 249 21.33 19.37 8.72
CA THR A 249 21.53 20.52 7.82
C THR A 249 21.28 20.16 6.36
N SER A 250 21.90 19.07 5.88
CA SER A 250 21.66 18.62 4.50
C SER A 250 20.20 18.21 4.31
N LYS A 251 19.60 17.51 5.29
CA LYS A 251 18.18 17.15 5.26
C LYS A 251 17.30 18.38 5.06
N ALA A 252 17.41 19.38 5.93
CA ALA A 252 16.59 20.59 5.87
C ALA A 252 16.81 21.40 4.59
N ALA A 253 18.04 21.43 4.05
CA ALA A 253 18.32 22.10 2.78
C ALA A 253 17.69 21.35 1.59
N THR A 254 17.84 20.02 1.53
CA THR A 254 17.25 19.19 0.47
C THR A 254 15.71 19.24 0.49
N GLU A 255 15.07 19.24 1.66
CA GLU A 255 13.61 19.35 1.80
C GLU A 255 13.09 20.68 1.23
N LYS A 256 13.80 21.79 1.42
CA LYS A 256 13.42 23.10 0.84
C LYS A 256 13.49 23.09 -0.69
N ILE A 257 14.53 22.47 -1.25
CA ILE A 257 14.72 22.37 -2.69
C ILE A 257 13.62 21.51 -3.32
N ILE A 258 13.28 20.38 -2.69
CA ILE A 258 12.15 19.51 -3.09
C ILE A 258 10.85 20.30 -3.07
N ALA A 259 10.55 20.99 -1.96
CA ALA A 259 9.33 21.78 -1.83
C ALA A 259 9.23 22.88 -2.91
N ALA A 260 10.35 23.51 -3.27
CA ALA A 260 10.40 24.49 -4.35
C ALA A 260 10.20 23.86 -5.75
N ALA A 261 10.69 22.64 -5.97
CA ALA A 261 10.46 21.90 -7.22
C ALA A 261 8.99 21.49 -7.37
N VAL A 262 8.34 21.08 -6.28
CA VAL A 262 6.93 20.66 -6.25
C VAL A 262 5.97 21.85 -6.34
N GLY A 263 6.29 23.00 -5.75
CA GLY A 263 5.43 24.20 -5.72
C GLY A 263 5.30 24.99 -7.03
N SER A 264 5.93 24.57 -8.12
CA SER A 264 6.00 25.33 -9.39
C SER A 264 4.92 24.95 -10.42
N HIS A 265 3.74 24.50 -10.00
CA HIS A 265 2.66 24.15 -10.93
C HIS A 265 2.05 25.37 -11.64
N ALA A 266 2.48 25.60 -12.88
CA ALA A 266 1.55 26.00 -13.95
C ALA A 266 0.87 24.72 -14.49
N ALA A 267 -0.45 24.79 -14.69
CA ALA A 267 -1.28 23.70 -15.18
C ALA A 267 -0.72 23.05 -16.47
N PRO A 268 -0.99 21.75 -16.71
CA PRO A 268 -0.65 21.14 -17.98
C PRO A 268 -1.39 21.87 -19.10
N THR A 269 -0.63 22.52 -19.99
CA THR A 269 -1.16 23.01 -21.26
C THR A 269 -1.60 21.77 -22.05
N PRO A 270 -2.85 21.70 -22.54
CA PRO A 270 -3.30 20.55 -23.31
C PRO A 270 -2.42 20.40 -24.54
N ALA A 271 -1.92 19.17 -24.75
CA ALA A 271 -1.14 18.79 -25.91
C ALA A 271 -1.88 19.22 -27.18
N ALA A 272 -1.23 20.04 -28.00
CA ALA A 272 -1.73 20.42 -29.31
C ALA A 272 -1.89 19.15 -30.18
N PRO A 273 -2.93 19.05 -31.02
CA PRO A 273 -3.18 17.88 -31.83
C PRO A 273 -2.03 17.71 -32.84
N SER A 274 -1.44 16.52 -32.83
CA SER A 274 -0.46 16.06 -33.81
C SER A 274 -1.08 16.16 -35.21
N GLN A 275 -0.57 17.07 -36.02
CA GLN A 275 -0.92 17.15 -37.43
C GLN A 275 -0.34 15.92 -38.15
N SER A 276 -1.25 15.14 -38.72
CA SER A 276 -0.97 14.05 -39.64
C SER A 276 -0.21 14.58 -40.85
N THR A 277 1.02 14.12 -41.07
CA THR A 277 1.70 14.29 -42.34
C THR A 277 1.36 13.09 -43.24
N SER A 278 0.59 13.37 -44.29
CA SER A 278 0.38 12.47 -45.45
C SER A 278 1.40 12.80 -46.55
N PRO A 279 1.62 11.90 -47.52
CA PRO A 279 2.96 11.57 -48.01
C PRO A 279 3.49 12.47 -49.12
N VAL A 280 4.82 12.59 -49.15
CA VAL A 280 5.61 13.28 -50.18
C VAL A 280 5.45 12.57 -51.53
N ALA A 281 4.96 13.30 -52.53
CA ALA A 281 4.96 12.90 -53.93
C ALA A 281 6.38 13.02 -54.54
N SER A 282 6.78 12.01 -55.30
CA SER A 282 8.04 11.95 -56.05
C SER A 282 8.09 12.97 -57.21
N PRO A 283 9.26 13.54 -57.55
CA PRO A 283 9.39 14.40 -58.73
C PRO A 283 9.54 13.59 -60.03
N SER A 284 8.85 14.04 -61.07
CA SER A 284 8.93 13.57 -62.45
C SER A 284 10.19 14.15 -63.15
N PRO A 285 10.74 13.49 -64.19
CA PRO A 285 12.04 13.86 -64.77
C PRO A 285 11.94 15.02 -65.77
N GLU A 286 12.95 15.87 -65.72
CA GLU A 286 13.19 17.02 -66.61
C GLU A 286 13.65 16.54 -68.00
N LYS A 287 13.11 17.17 -69.05
CA LYS A 287 13.42 16.90 -70.46
C LYS A 287 14.49 17.89 -70.95
N PRO A 288 15.51 17.49 -71.73
CA PRO A 288 16.57 18.39 -72.17
C PRO A 288 16.20 19.06 -73.50
N HIS A 289 16.45 20.36 -73.64
CA HIS A 289 16.58 21.02 -74.94
C HIS A 289 17.46 22.28 -74.88
N GLU A 290 18.45 22.27 -75.80
CA GLU A 290 19.32 23.31 -76.37
C GLU A 290 20.27 24.14 -75.50
#